data_AF-A0A538LSA7-F1
#
_entry.id   AF-A0A538LSA7-F1
#
_cell.length_a   1.000
_cell.length_b   1.000
_cell.length_c   1.000
_cell.angle_alpha   90.00
_cell.angle_beta   90.00
_cell.angle_gamma   90.00
#
_symmetry.space_group_name_H-M   'P 1'
#
loop_
_entity.id
_entity.type
_entity.pdbx_description
1 polymer ?
#
loop_
_entity_poly.entity_id
_entity_poly.type
_entity_poly.pdbx_seq_one_letter_code
_entity_poly.pdbx_strand_id
1 'polypeptide(L)'
;FHYLYKGQCLAMEKLEKTNAWTPNASDKTPAGSEKLTVYRTVHGIVYARGTVKGKKVAFASARSTYFHEADSAIGFSQLNEPGFVTGPAQFEQAVSRINFTFNWSYVDANNIAYYLSGAYPQRAPKTSPDFPILGTGEFDWQGFEPKLHTENVLPFEAHPNAINPDLLVSWNNKQAPQWSAADDNYAYGSIYRMQLIRNHIEADIAGGRMMGTAELVSAMDEAATEDIRAVQLWPLVKQVLGTPSSPQLQEAIAQLDSWAAGGGHRRDLTNKSNSSPGSYQHNEAITIMDAWWPKLLEAEFGQVLGGSGLGAVQSMLGFGAPYPGSEPAAPDFADGWYGYVSKDLRDLLAANHLGAAPSARYSRIYCGGGSLTACRQALQNSLQQALSVTPAQIYGHGACEENAQASCFDMNRWTVASGVSVPPFPFQNRPTFQQVVELTQTLPR
;
A
#
# COMPACT_ATOMS: atom_id res chain seq x y z
N PHE A 1 -0.26 23.99 -28.95
CA PHE A 1 -1.26 24.22 -27.89
C PHE A 1 -0.82 25.41 -27.05
N HIS A 2 -1.75 26.14 -26.43
CA HIS A 2 -1.44 27.25 -25.52
C HIS A 2 -2.20 27.10 -24.20
N TYR A 3 -1.73 27.76 -23.15
CA TYR A 3 -2.36 27.80 -21.83
C TYR A 3 -2.14 29.17 -21.16
N LEU A 4 -3.02 29.54 -20.23
CA LEU A 4 -2.94 30.79 -19.48
C LEU A 4 -2.04 30.60 -18.25
N TYR A 5 -1.03 31.43 -18.10
CA TYR A 5 -0.14 31.45 -16.93
C TYR A 5 0.24 32.90 -16.58
N LYS A 6 -0.02 33.32 -15.34
CA LYS A 6 0.26 34.68 -14.84
C LYS A 6 -0.19 35.80 -15.80
N GLY A 7 -1.41 35.66 -16.32
CA GLY A 7 -2.02 36.62 -17.25
C GLY A 7 -1.56 36.53 -18.70
N GLN A 8 -0.65 35.62 -19.04
CA GLN A 8 -0.09 35.47 -20.38
C GLN A 8 -0.50 34.14 -21.04
N CYS A 9 -0.68 34.17 -22.35
CA CYS A 9 -0.95 32.97 -23.15
C CYS A 9 0.40 32.36 -23.59
N LEU A 10 0.83 31.29 -22.92
CA LEU A 10 2.09 30.63 -23.20
C LEU A 10 1.88 29.45 -24.14
N ALA A 11 2.81 29.25 -25.08
CA ALA A 11 2.85 28.05 -25.89
C ALA A 11 3.29 26.86 -25.04
N MET A 12 2.61 25.71 -25.20
CA MET A 12 3.14 24.45 -24.69
C MET A 12 4.33 24.03 -25.55
N GLU A 13 5.42 23.63 -24.91
CA GLU A 13 6.56 23.05 -25.59
C GLU A 13 6.18 21.68 -26.17
N LYS A 14 6.48 21.46 -27.44
CA LYS A 14 6.24 20.19 -28.12
C LYS A 14 7.49 19.33 -28.02
N LEU A 15 7.37 18.16 -27.41
CA LEU A 15 8.44 17.18 -27.31
C LEU A 15 8.11 16.00 -28.23
N GLU A 16 9.03 15.63 -29.11
CA GLU A 16 8.87 14.49 -30.01
C GLU A 16 9.97 13.46 -29.75
N LYS A 17 9.58 12.19 -29.64
CA LYS A 17 10.50 11.06 -29.55
C LYS A 17 10.10 10.02 -30.58
N THR A 18 11.04 9.66 -31.44
CA THR A 18 10.90 8.50 -32.30
C THR A 18 11.43 7.28 -31.57
N ASN A 19 10.58 6.28 -31.37
CA ASN A 19 10.98 4.96 -30.90
C ASN A 19 11.01 4.02 -32.09
N ALA A 20 11.95 3.09 -32.08
CA ALA A 20 12.00 1.99 -33.04
C ALA A 20 12.31 0.71 -32.27
N TRP A 21 11.69 -0.39 -32.69
CA TRP A 21 11.87 -1.71 -32.08
C TRP A 21 12.02 -2.77 -33.16
N THR A 22 12.67 -3.86 -32.77
CA THR A 22 12.81 -5.08 -33.56
C THR A 22 12.42 -6.27 -32.68
N PRO A 23 11.90 -7.37 -33.26
CA PRO A 23 11.60 -8.57 -32.49
C PRO A 23 12.84 -9.06 -31.74
N ASN A 24 12.66 -9.59 -30.55
CA ASN A 24 13.71 -10.20 -29.75
C ASN A 24 13.23 -11.54 -29.14
N ALA A 25 13.99 -12.10 -28.20
CA ALA A 25 13.65 -13.37 -27.56
C ALA A 25 12.37 -13.28 -26.72
N SER A 26 12.18 -12.15 -26.02
CA SER A 26 11.10 -11.91 -25.06
C SER A 26 9.85 -11.25 -25.67
N ASP A 27 9.99 -10.56 -26.80
CA ASP A 27 8.90 -9.90 -27.51
C ASP A 27 9.00 -10.17 -29.03
N LYS A 28 7.96 -10.79 -29.60
CA LYS A 28 7.87 -11.15 -31.02
C LYS A 28 7.20 -10.07 -31.88
N THR A 29 6.89 -8.91 -31.31
CA THR A 29 6.29 -7.79 -32.03
C THR A 29 7.13 -7.45 -33.27
N PRO A 30 6.54 -7.45 -34.49
CA PRO A 30 7.25 -7.14 -35.72
C PRO A 30 8.00 -5.81 -35.64
N ALA A 31 9.11 -5.71 -36.37
CA ALA A 31 9.91 -4.49 -36.38
C ALA A 31 9.04 -3.29 -36.79
N GLY A 32 9.17 -2.21 -36.04
CA GLY A 32 8.29 -1.06 -36.15
C GLY A 32 8.94 0.19 -35.61
N SER A 33 8.26 1.31 -35.84
CA SER A 33 8.61 2.58 -35.24
C SER A 33 7.35 3.37 -34.98
N GLU A 34 7.42 4.24 -33.99
CA GLU A 34 6.38 5.21 -33.70
C GLU A 34 7.03 6.56 -33.40
N LYS A 35 6.25 7.62 -33.58
CA LYS A 35 6.61 8.94 -33.09
C LYS A 35 5.67 9.34 -31.98
N LEU A 36 6.17 9.33 -30.76
CA LEU A 36 5.47 9.86 -29.60
C LEU A 36 5.60 11.38 -29.58
N THR A 37 4.47 12.07 -29.45
CA THR A 37 4.41 13.52 -29.25
C THR A 37 3.77 13.82 -27.91
N VAL A 38 4.52 14.46 -27.02
CA VAL A 38 4.00 14.97 -25.74
C VAL A 38 4.17 16.48 -25.67
N TYR A 39 3.45 17.11 -24.75
CA TYR A 39 3.51 18.56 -24.56
C TYR A 39 3.88 18.86 -23.12
N ARG A 40 4.67 19.91 -22.92
CA ARG A 40 5.11 20.38 -21.60
C ARG A 40 4.62 21.81 -21.35
N THR A 41 4.16 22.06 -20.13
CA THR A 41 3.86 23.38 -19.58
C THR A 41 4.95 23.75 -18.55
N VAL A 42 4.89 24.95 -17.97
CA VAL A 42 5.74 25.30 -16.81
C VAL A 42 5.59 24.31 -15.64
N HIS A 43 4.41 23.69 -15.49
CA HIS A 43 4.13 22.73 -14.41
C HIS A 43 4.54 21.30 -14.73
N GLY A 44 5.03 21.00 -15.94
CA GLY A 44 5.47 19.66 -16.34
C GLY A 44 4.71 19.06 -17.52
N ILE A 45 4.77 17.72 -17.64
CA ILE A 45 4.27 16.97 -18.79
C ILE A 45 2.74 16.89 -18.76
N VAL A 46 2.10 17.21 -19.88
CA VAL A 46 0.66 17.07 -20.09
C VAL A 46 0.33 15.60 -20.30
N TYR A 47 -0.36 14.98 -19.34
CA TYR A 47 -0.76 13.57 -19.40
C TYR A 47 -2.22 13.36 -19.83
N ALA A 48 -3.08 14.37 -19.66
CA ALA A 48 -4.48 14.29 -20.09
C ALA A 48 -5.00 15.64 -20.59
N ARG A 49 -6.10 15.59 -21.35
CA ARG A 49 -6.85 16.77 -21.80
C ARG A 49 -8.33 16.51 -21.62
N GLY A 50 -9.09 17.55 -21.31
CA GLY A 50 -10.52 17.41 -21.07
C GLY A 50 -11.24 18.74 -21.12
N THR A 51 -12.40 18.80 -20.48
CA THR A 51 -13.14 20.04 -20.30
C THR A 51 -13.61 20.20 -18.86
N VAL A 52 -13.59 21.44 -18.36
CA VAL A 52 -14.18 21.82 -17.07
C VAL A 52 -15.20 22.91 -17.36
N LYS A 53 -16.49 22.64 -17.09
CA LYS A 53 -17.60 23.56 -17.39
C LYS A 53 -17.57 24.05 -18.86
N GLY A 54 -17.30 23.14 -19.79
CA GLY A 54 -17.19 23.43 -21.23
C GLY A 54 -15.89 24.11 -21.69
N LYS A 55 -15.01 24.53 -20.77
CA LYS A 55 -13.69 25.09 -21.12
C LYS A 55 -12.67 23.98 -21.29
N LYS A 56 -11.90 24.02 -22.39
CA LYS A 56 -10.81 23.07 -22.63
C LYS A 56 -9.73 23.24 -21.56
N VAL A 57 -9.30 22.13 -20.97
CA VAL A 57 -8.21 22.08 -19.99
C VAL A 57 -7.19 21.01 -20.40
N ALA A 58 -5.97 21.18 -19.93
CA ALA A 58 -4.92 20.16 -19.98
C ALA A 58 -4.48 19.88 -18.53
N PHE A 59 -4.27 18.61 -18.20
CA PHE A 59 -3.75 18.18 -16.92
C PHE A 59 -2.25 17.92 -17.09
N ALA A 60 -1.45 18.62 -16.29
CA ALA A 60 -0.01 18.46 -16.24
C ALA A 60 0.40 17.84 -14.90
N SER A 61 1.42 16.98 -14.92
CA SER A 61 2.00 16.40 -13.70
C SER A 61 3.19 17.25 -13.27
N ALA A 62 3.10 17.83 -12.06
CA ALA A 62 4.17 18.56 -11.40
C ALA A 62 4.86 17.65 -10.39
N ARG A 63 6.16 17.42 -10.59
CA ARG A 63 7.01 16.63 -9.69
C ARG A 63 8.08 17.54 -9.11
N SER A 64 8.19 17.60 -7.78
CA SER A 64 9.18 18.41 -7.06
C SER A 64 10.63 18.05 -7.38
N THR A 65 10.87 16.85 -7.90
CA THR A 65 12.20 16.39 -8.33
C THR A 65 12.47 16.59 -9.81
N TYR A 66 11.53 17.15 -10.59
CA TYR A 66 11.69 17.29 -12.04
C TYR A 66 12.87 18.21 -12.38
N PHE A 67 13.83 17.72 -13.17
CA PHE A 67 15.13 18.35 -13.46
C PHE A 67 16.14 18.38 -12.30
N HIS A 68 15.77 17.85 -11.15
CA HIS A 68 16.60 17.82 -9.93
C HIS A 68 16.90 16.39 -9.48
N GLU A 69 16.66 15.38 -10.33
CA GLU A 69 16.84 13.98 -9.96
C GLU A 69 18.29 13.67 -9.54
N ALA A 70 19.26 14.33 -10.17
CA ALA A 70 20.68 14.17 -9.88
C ALA A 70 21.12 14.82 -8.55
N ASP A 71 20.36 15.76 -7.99
CA ASP A 71 20.73 16.48 -6.76
C ASP A 71 20.83 15.52 -5.56
N SER A 72 20.02 14.46 -5.55
CA SER A 72 20.09 13.39 -4.56
C SER A 72 21.45 12.69 -4.49
N ALA A 73 22.28 12.78 -5.53
CA ALA A 73 23.63 12.22 -5.53
C ALA A 73 24.50 12.75 -4.39
N ILE A 74 24.27 13.98 -3.94
CA ILE A 74 24.99 14.56 -2.79
C ILE A 74 24.67 13.78 -1.52
N GLY A 75 23.38 13.55 -1.24
CA GLY A 75 22.95 12.78 -0.07
C GLY A 75 23.44 11.33 -0.13
N PHE A 76 23.31 10.68 -1.30
CA PHE A 76 23.84 9.32 -1.48
C PHE A 76 25.37 9.25 -1.31
N SER A 77 26.12 10.23 -1.81
CA SER A 77 27.57 10.28 -1.62
C SER A 77 27.93 10.46 -0.16
N GLN A 78 27.21 11.32 0.58
CA GLN A 78 27.44 11.54 2.01
C GLN A 78 27.13 10.29 2.85
N LEU A 79 26.07 9.56 2.52
CA LEU A 79 25.75 8.28 3.18
C LEU A 79 26.85 7.23 3.02
N ASN A 80 27.56 7.26 1.89
CA ASN A 80 28.66 6.33 1.59
C ASN A 80 30.03 6.87 1.99
N GLU A 81 30.13 8.09 2.52
CA GLU A 81 31.38 8.71 2.94
C GLU A 81 31.63 8.37 4.41
N PRO A 82 32.60 7.47 4.72
CA PRO A 82 32.83 7.04 6.09
C PRO A 82 33.16 8.21 7.01
N GLY A 83 33.81 9.28 6.52
CA GLY A 83 34.12 10.47 7.32
C GLY A 83 32.92 11.36 7.66
N PHE A 84 31.82 11.27 6.92
CA PHE A 84 30.67 12.17 7.09
C PHE A 84 29.65 11.63 8.10
N VAL A 85 29.12 10.41 7.88
CA VAL A 85 28.09 9.83 8.75
C VAL A 85 28.73 9.26 10.01
N THR A 86 28.96 10.09 11.02
CA THR A 86 29.53 9.73 12.33
C THR A 86 28.51 9.30 13.38
N GLY A 87 27.22 9.47 13.10
CA GLY A 87 26.14 9.22 14.03
C GLY A 87 24.79 9.66 13.46
N PRO A 88 23.70 9.55 14.25
CA PRO A 88 22.34 9.86 13.82
C PRO A 88 22.17 11.25 13.20
N ALA A 89 22.70 12.30 13.83
CA ALA A 89 22.52 13.66 13.32
C ALA A 89 23.15 13.88 11.93
N GLN A 90 24.35 13.34 11.70
CA GLN A 90 24.99 13.41 10.38
C GLN A 90 24.29 12.51 9.35
N PHE A 91 23.74 11.37 9.78
CA PHE A 91 22.87 10.56 8.92
C PHE A 91 21.65 11.35 8.46
N GLU A 92 20.92 12.00 9.36
CA GLU A 92 19.74 12.81 9.01
C GLU A 92 20.13 13.96 8.07
N GLN A 93 21.26 14.63 8.31
CA GLN A 93 21.79 15.66 7.41
C GLN A 93 22.08 15.11 6.00
N ALA A 94 22.69 13.93 5.89
CA ALA A 94 22.94 13.30 4.58
C ALA A 94 21.62 12.96 3.87
N VAL A 95 20.70 12.31 4.59
CA VAL A 95 19.39 11.90 4.07
C VAL A 95 18.54 13.11 3.65
N SER A 96 18.63 14.24 4.37
CA SER A 96 17.89 15.46 4.03
C SER A 96 18.23 16.04 2.66
N ARG A 97 19.37 15.65 2.08
CA ARG A 97 19.79 16.04 0.73
C ARG A 97 19.28 15.11 -0.37
N ILE A 98 18.48 14.11 -0.03
CA ILE A 98 17.82 13.21 -0.97
C ILE A 98 16.40 13.76 -1.20
N ASN A 99 16.13 14.18 -2.44
CA ASN A 99 14.84 14.79 -2.81
C ASN A 99 13.75 13.77 -3.15
N PHE A 100 14.09 12.48 -3.25
CA PHE A 100 13.11 11.40 -3.36
C PHE A 100 12.47 11.07 -2.02
N THR A 101 11.20 10.66 -2.05
CA THR A 101 10.41 10.35 -0.86
C THR A 101 10.69 8.91 -0.39
N PHE A 102 11.69 8.74 0.48
CA PHE A 102 12.06 7.44 1.03
C PHE A 102 12.10 7.46 2.55
N ASN A 103 11.72 6.33 3.15
CA ASN A 103 11.93 6.05 4.56
C ASN A 103 13.38 5.58 4.74
N TRP A 104 14.18 6.32 5.50
CA TRP A 104 15.56 5.93 5.81
C TRP A 104 15.68 5.55 7.27
N SER A 105 16.31 4.42 7.53
CA SER A 105 16.65 3.96 8.88
C SER A 105 18.17 3.88 9.04
N TYR A 106 18.62 4.17 10.25
CA TYR A 106 20.01 4.11 10.68
C TYR A 106 20.15 3.21 11.89
N VAL A 107 21.25 2.48 11.97
CA VAL A 107 21.67 1.72 13.15
C VAL A 107 23.18 1.83 13.31
N ASP A 108 23.64 2.11 14.53
CA ASP A 108 25.01 1.89 14.99
C ASP A 108 25.00 1.05 16.28
N ALA A 109 26.15 0.88 16.94
CA ALA A 109 26.24 0.06 18.14
C ALA A 109 25.43 0.57 19.36
N ASN A 110 25.01 1.84 19.35
CA ASN A 110 24.34 2.49 20.47
C ASN A 110 23.04 3.20 20.07
N ASN A 111 22.81 3.44 18.78
CA ASN A 111 21.74 4.28 18.30
C ASN A 111 20.96 3.65 17.16
N ILE A 112 19.66 3.94 17.13
CA ILE A 112 18.83 3.81 15.93
C ILE A 112 18.25 5.18 15.58
N ALA A 113 18.04 5.44 14.29
CA ALA A 113 17.38 6.66 13.87
C ALA A 113 16.55 6.46 12.61
N TYR A 114 15.63 7.39 12.37
CA TYR A 114 14.75 7.44 11.22
C TYR A 114 14.66 8.86 10.69
N TYR A 115 14.66 9.01 9.37
CA TYR A 115 14.33 10.28 8.72
C TYR A 115 13.58 10.04 7.40
N LEU A 116 12.52 10.80 7.17
CA LEU A 116 11.79 10.80 5.90
C LEU A 116 12.44 11.78 4.92
N SER A 117 13.12 11.27 3.89
CA SER A 117 13.64 12.14 2.82
C SER A 117 12.52 12.64 1.90
N GLY A 118 12.83 13.64 1.07
CA GLY A 118 11.93 14.12 0.02
C GLY A 118 11.88 15.64 -0.15
N ALA A 119 11.70 16.11 -1.38
CA ALA A 119 11.29 17.48 -1.63
C ALA A 119 9.77 17.56 -1.53
N TYR A 120 9.24 18.01 -0.38
CA TYR A 120 7.81 18.23 -0.15
C TYR A 120 7.45 19.70 -0.37
N PRO A 121 6.78 20.06 -1.48
CA PRO A 121 6.47 21.46 -1.77
C PRO A 121 5.53 22.08 -0.76
N GLN A 122 5.81 23.32 -0.38
CA GLN A 122 4.85 24.14 0.34
C GLN A 122 3.75 24.58 -0.63
N ARG A 123 2.59 23.92 -0.55
CA ARG A 123 1.44 24.20 -1.42
C ARG A 123 0.84 25.59 -1.14
N ALA A 124 0.20 26.18 -2.15
CA ALA A 124 -0.53 27.43 -1.99
C ALA A 124 -1.66 27.28 -0.94
N PRO A 125 -1.90 28.29 -0.09
CA PRO A 125 -3.02 28.27 0.84
C PRO A 125 -4.36 28.06 0.12
N LYS A 126 -5.32 27.43 0.81
CA LYS A 126 -6.68 27.15 0.29
C LYS A 126 -6.71 26.21 -0.94
N THR A 127 -5.65 25.43 -1.13
CA THR A 127 -5.64 24.29 -2.06
C THR A 127 -5.77 22.99 -1.27
N SER A 128 -6.31 21.95 -1.89
CA SER A 128 -6.31 20.59 -1.34
C SER A 128 -5.44 19.70 -2.24
N PRO A 129 -4.60 18.83 -1.66
CA PRO A 129 -3.87 17.82 -2.45
C PRO A 129 -4.80 16.79 -3.11
N ASP A 130 -6.04 16.64 -2.63
CA ASP A 130 -6.99 15.63 -3.14
C ASP A 130 -7.56 15.97 -4.53
N PHE A 131 -7.28 17.17 -5.06
CA PHE A 131 -7.84 17.65 -6.32
C PHE A 131 -6.78 18.32 -7.20
N PRO A 132 -6.92 18.23 -8.54
CA PRO A 132 -6.11 19.01 -9.45
C PRO A 132 -6.22 20.52 -9.18
N ILE A 133 -5.10 21.22 -9.29
CA ILE A 133 -5.00 22.67 -9.04
C ILE A 133 -5.00 23.44 -10.36
N LEU A 134 -5.62 24.63 -10.39
CA LEU A 134 -5.59 25.50 -11.56
C LEU A 134 -4.16 26.03 -11.78
N GLY A 135 -3.54 25.64 -12.89
CA GLY A 135 -2.20 26.07 -13.31
C GLY A 135 -2.14 27.49 -13.89
N THR A 136 -2.95 28.43 -13.40
CA THR A 136 -2.98 29.84 -13.84
C THR A 136 -1.87 30.69 -13.22
N GLY A 137 -1.11 30.14 -12.26
CA GLY A 137 -0.01 30.80 -11.55
C GLY A 137 -0.35 31.28 -10.15
N GLU A 138 -1.65 31.49 -9.85
CA GLU A 138 -2.10 31.99 -8.54
C GLU A 138 -2.08 30.92 -7.43
N PHE A 139 -2.04 29.65 -7.82
CA PHE A 139 -1.98 28.49 -6.93
C PHE A 139 -0.73 27.63 -7.13
N ASP A 140 0.31 28.19 -7.77
CA ASP A 140 1.61 27.54 -7.84
C ASP A 140 2.14 27.24 -6.42
N TRP A 141 3.02 26.24 -6.31
CA TRP A 141 3.75 26.04 -5.05
C TRP A 141 4.45 27.33 -4.61
N GLN A 142 4.56 27.53 -3.30
CA GLN A 142 5.16 28.74 -2.76
C GLN A 142 6.61 28.86 -3.23
N GLY A 143 6.98 30.03 -3.76
CA GLY A 143 8.32 30.24 -4.30
C GLY A 143 8.61 29.51 -5.61
N PHE A 144 7.60 28.95 -6.30
CA PHE A 144 7.81 28.25 -7.56
C PHE A 144 8.44 29.15 -8.63
N GLU A 145 9.60 28.73 -9.13
CA GLU A 145 10.36 29.44 -10.15
C GLU A 145 10.48 28.58 -11.43
N PRO A 146 9.58 28.78 -12.43
CA PRO A 146 9.42 27.89 -13.57
C PRO A 146 10.67 27.63 -14.40
N LYS A 147 11.60 28.59 -14.45
CA LYS A 147 12.84 28.44 -15.24
C LYS A 147 13.84 27.50 -14.58
N LEU A 148 13.84 27.49 -13.25
CA LEU A 148 14.75 26.68 -12.45
C LEU A 148 14.10 25.38 -11.97
N HIS A 149 12.77 25.25 -12.04
CA HIS A 149 12.02 24.12 -11.47
C HIS A 149 12.28 23.92 -9.97
N THR A 150 12.33 25.04 -9.25
CA THR A 150 12.53 25.07 -7.79
C THR A 150 11.33 25.69 -7.10
N GLU A 151 11.18 25.38 -5.81
CA GLU A 151 10.12 25.87 -4.94
C GLU A 151 10.58 25.89 -3.48
N ASN A 152 9.78 26.52 -2.62
CA ASN A 152 9.94 26.34 -1.18
C ASN A 152 9.51 24.92 -0.81
N VAL A 153 10.45 24.15 -0.26
CA VAL A 153 10.18 22.82 0.29
C VAL A 153 10.01 22.87 1.81
N LEU A 154 9.50 21.79 2.38
CA LEU A 154 9.42 21.61 3.82
C LEU A 154 10.83 21.72 4.45
N PRO A 155 11.02 22.47 5.54
CA PRO A 155 12.31 22.58 6.19
C PRO A 155 12.67 21.29 6.95
N PHE A 156 13.97 21.03 7.09
CA PHE A 156 14.56 19.86 7.76
C PHE A 156 13.80 19.42 9.03
N GLU A 157 13.63 20.32 9.99
CA GLU A 157 13.00 20.04 11.30
C GLU A 157 11.52 19.62 11.21
N ALA A 158 10.84 19.89 10.10
CA ALA A 158 9.43 19.54 9.91
C ALA A 158 9.23 18.18 9.24
N HIS A 159 10.31 17.51 8.81
CA HIS A 159 10.23 16.14 8.32
C HIS A 159 10.02 15.16 9.49
N PRO A 160 9.19 14.12 9.33
CA PRO A 160 9.16 12.99 10.25
C PRO A 160 10.57 12.43 10.48
N ASN A 161 11.00 12.44 11.74
CA ASN A 161 12.28 11.94 12.18
C ASN A 161 12.19 11.38 13.60
N ALA A 162 13.16 10.56 13.98
CA ALA A 162 13.34 10.08 15.35
C ALA A 162 14.78 9.63 15.58
N ILE A 163 15.39 10.04 16.70
CA ILE A 163 16.67 9.53 17.19
C ILE A 163 16.42 8.77 18.48
N ASN A 164 16.92 7.53 18.54
CA ASN A 164 16.75 6.58 19.64
C ASN A 164 15.29 6.37 20.09
N PRO A 165 14.32 6.15 19.17
CA PRO A 165 13.05 5.55 19.57
C PRO A 165 13.28 4.14 20.15
N ASP A 166 12.34 3.64 20.94
CA ASP A 166 12.44 2.28 21.51
C ASP A 166 12.39 1.19 20.42
N LEU A 167 11.65 1.44 19.33
CA LEU A 167 11.44 0.51 18.23
C LEU A 167 11.09 1.26 16.93
N LEU A 168 11.65 0.80 15.81
CA LEU A 168 11.27 1.22 14.46
C LEU A 168 10.86 0.00 13.63
N VAL A 169 9.58 -0.05 13.23
CA VAL A 169 9.07 -1.04 12.28
C VAL A 169 8.39 -0.28 11.15
N SER A 170 8.78 -0.59 9.91
CA SER A 170 8.17 -0.01 8.73
C SER A 170 7.90 -1.07 7.68
N TRP A 171 6.68 -1.07 7.16
CA TRP A 171 6.33 -1.80 5.95
C TRP A 171 5.47 -0.93 5.03
N ASN A 172 6.05 0.21 4.65
CA ASN A 172 5.42 1.27 3.86
C ASN A 172 4.25 1.99 4.55
N ASN A 173 4.02 1.77 5.85
CA ASN A 173 2.99 2.48 6.62
C ASN A 173 3.28 3.97 6.75
N LYS A 174 2.25 4.68 7.21
CA LYS A 174 2.32 6.10 7.59
C LYS A 174 3.49 6.38 8.54
N GLN A 175 4.22 7.45 8.24
CA GLN A 175 5.51 7.79 8.82
C GLN A 175 5.42 8.44 10.20
N ALA A 176 4.41 9.30 10.40
CA ALA A 176 4.17 9.98 11.67
C ALA A 176 2.68 10.34 11.83
N PRO A 177 2.22 10.58 13.07
CA PRO A 177 0.95 11.26 13.30
C PRO A 177 0.89 12.57 12.51
N GLN A 178 -0.30 12.93 12.01
CA GLN A 178 -0.55 14.17 11.25
C GLN A 178 0.19 14.32 9.90
N TRP A 179 1.08 13.40 9.54
CA TRP A 179 1.59 13.32 8.17
C TRP A 179 0.47 12.91 7.20
N SER A 180 0.47 13.36 5.95
CA SER A 180 -0.56 12.96 4.99
C SER A 180 -0.05 11.81 4.10
N ALA A 181 -0.96 11.01 3.56
CA ALA A 181 -0.61 10.07 2.51
C ALA A 181 -0.27 10.84 1.21
N ALA A 182 0.32 10.16 0.24
CA ALA A 182 0.32 10.65 -1.14
C ALA A 182 -1.15 10.78 -1.63
N ASP A 183 -1.41 11.68 -2.58
CA ASP A 183 -2.75 11.99 -3.08
C ASP A 183 -3.39 10.85 -3.90
N ASP A 184 -2.60 9.83 -4.23
CA ASP A 184 -2.99 8.57 -4.85
C ASP A 184 -2.99 7.37 -3.88
N ASN A 185 -2.62 7.56 -2.62
CA ASN A 185 -2.60 6.50 -1.62
C ASN A 185 -3.80 6.60 -0.67
N TYR A 186 -4.72 5.66 -0.82
CA TYR A 186 -5.95 5.55 -0.03
C TYR A 186 -5.89 4.44 1.03
N ALA A 187 -4.77 3.74 1.20
CA ALA A 187 -4.69 2.55 2.06
C ALA A 187 -4.23 2.84 3.49
N TYR A 188 -3.67 4.02 3.78
CA TYR A 188 -3.24 4.37 5.14
C TYR A 188 -4.43 4.44 6.11
N GLY A 189 -4.48 3.50 7.05
CA GLY A 189 -5.53 3.39 8.06
C GLY A 189 -5.02 2.85 9.39
N SER A 190 -5.94 2.59 10.31
CA SER A 190 -5.62 2.00 11.62
C SER A 190 -5.21 0.53 11.58
N ILE A 191 -5.47 -0.11 10.44
CA ILE A 191 -5.04 -1.48 10.15
C ILE A 191 -4.13 -1.40 8.93
N TYR A 192 -2.88 -1.86 9.08
CA TYR A 192 -1.89 -1.85 8.01
C TYR A 192 -0.85 -2.96 8.21
N ARG A 193 -0.32 -3.52 7.11
CA ARG A 193 0.49 -4.76 7.13
C ARG A 193 1.73 -4.73 8.00
N MET A 194 2.29 -3.55 8.29
CA MET A 194 3.40 -3.40 9.24
C MET A 194 3.07 -4.02 10.61
N GLN A 195 1.80 -4.01 11.02
CA GLN A 195 1.37 -4.60 12.28
C GLN A 195 1.60 -6.12 12.34
N LEU A 196 1.64 -6.82 11.21
CA LEU A 196 1.97 -8.25 11.18
C LEU A 196 3.38 -8.48 11.75
N ILE A 197 4.37 -7.70 11.30
CA ILE A 197 5.74 -7.76 11.83
C ILE A 197 5.80 -7.22 13.26
N ARG A 198 5.21 -6.04 13.50
CA ARG A 198 5.31 -5.35 14.79
C ARG A 198 4.69 -6.15 15.93
N ASN A 199 3.57 -6.84 15.70
CA ASN A 199 2.90 -7.62 16.74
C ASN A 199 3.79 -8.75 17.26
N HIS A 200 4.51 -9.45 16.38
CA HIS A 200 5.49 -10.47 16.78
C HIS A 200 6.63 -9.86 17.60
N ILE A 201 7.19 -8.74 17.14
CA ILE A 201 8.26 -8.04 17.87
C ILE A 201 7.80 -7.63 19.27
N GLU A 202 6.64 -6.97 19.37
CA GLU A 202 6.09 -6.51 20.66
C GLU A 202 5.77 -7.67 21.61
N ALA A 203 5.28 -8.81 21.08
CA ALA A 203 5.04 -10.00 21.88
C ALA A 203 6.34 -10.60 22.43
N ASP A 204 7.39 -10.67 21.62
CA ASP A 204 8.67 -11.24 22.01
C ASP A 204 9.42 -10.38 23.03
N ILE A 205 9.39 -9.05 22.90
CA ILE A 205 10.02 -8.11 23.86
C ILE A 205 9.15 -7.81 25.10
N ALA A 206 7.91 -8.30 25.13
CA ALA A 206 6.99 -8.03 26.24
C ALA A 206 7.59 -8.40 27.60
N GLY A 207 7.33 -7.58 28.61
CA GLY A 207 7.88 -7.76 29.96
C GLY A 207 9.37 -7.41 30.09
N GLY A 208 9.93 -6.65 29.14
CA GLY A 208 11.33 -6.20 29.17
C GLY A 208 12.33 -7.25 28.67
N ARG A 209 11.86 -8.22 27.88
CA ARG A 209 12.73 -9.20 27.22
C ARG A 209 13.49 -8.52 26.08
N MET A 210 14.70 -9.01 25.82
CA MET A 210 15.50 -8.59 24.68
C MET A 210 15.28 -9.55 23.52
N MET A 211 15.24 -9.00 22.31
CA MET A 211 15.13 -9.75 21.06
C MET A 211 16.51 -9.87 20.42
N GLY A 212 16.90 -11.08 20.01
CA GLY A 212 18.09 -11.31 19.18
C GLY A 212 17.76 -11.27 17.69
N THR A 213 18.79 -11.45 16.86
CA THR A 213 18.63 -11.44 15.40
C THR A 213 17.79 -12.62 14.88
N ALA A 214 17.84 -13.77 15.54
CA ALA A 214 17.05 -14.94 15.16
C ALA A 214 15.55 -14.72 15.39
N GLU A 215 15.18 -14.17 16.54
CA GLU A 215 13.80 -13.80 16.85
C GLU A 215 13.29 -12.70 15.91
N LEU A 216 14.13 -11.69 15.58
CA LEU A 216 13.76 -10.66 14.61
C LEU A 216 13.49 -11.22 13.20
N VAL A 217 14.32 -12.16 12.74
CA VAL A 217 14.09 -12.87 11.48
C VAL A 217 12.79 -13.67 11.54
N SER A 218 12.53 -14.33 12.67
CA SER A 218 11.32 -15.12 12.87
C SER A 218 10.05 -14.25 12.85
N ALA A 219 10.08 -13.06 13.45
CA ALA A 219 8.97 -12.10 13.41
C ALA A 219 8.61 -11.66 11.98
N MET A 220 9.61 -11.51 11.11
CA MET A 220 9.41 -11.22 9.69
C MET A 220 8.94 -12.47 8.91
N ASP A 221 9.49 -13.65 9.21
CA ASP A 221 9.15 -14.91 8.53
C ASP A 221 7.73 -15.39 8.83
N GLU A 222 7.25 -15.21 10.07
CA GLU A 222 5.85 -15.50 10.40
C GLU A 222 4.91 -14.58 9.60
N ALA A 223 5.15 -13.25 9.68
CA ALA A 223 4.39 -12.24 8.96
C ALA A 223 4.37 -12.44 7.44
N ALA A 224 5.39 -13.07 6.86
CA ALA A 224 5.49 -13.34 5.43
C ALA A 224 4.35 -14.18 4.85
N THR A 225 3.65 -14.93 5.69
CA THR A 225 2.53 -15.79 5.24
C THR A 225 1.21 -15.41 5.88
N GLU A 226 1.17 -14.40 6.75
CA GLU A 226 -0.07 -13.99 7.43
C GLU A 226 -1.00 -13.21 6.51
N ASP A 227 -2.31 -13.44 6.69
CA ASP A 227 -3.36 -12.63 6.10
C ASP A 227 -3.87 -11.59 7.10
N ILE A 228 -3.71 -10.32 6.75
CA ILE A 228 -4.10 -9.21 7.62
C ILE A 228 -5.59 -9.23 7.99
N ARG A 229 -6.45 -9.79 7.13
CA ARG A 229 -7.89 -9.91 7.42
C ARG A 229 -8.14 -10.90 8.55
N ALA A 230 -7.38 -11.99 8.61
CA ALA A 230 -7.47 -12.96 9.70
C ALA A 230 -6.85 -12.41 10.99
N VAL A 231 -5.64 -11.85 10.90
CA VAL A 231 -4.86 -11.45 12.09
C VAL A 231 -5.41 -10.20 12.75
N GLN A 232 -5.71 -9.15 11.98
CA GLN A 232 -6.03 -7.83 12.53
C GLN A 232 -7.54 -7.53 12.54
N LEU A 233 -8.29 -8.07 11.57
CA LEU A 233 -9.66 -7.63 11.31
C LEU A 233 -10.72 -8.61 11.81
N TRP A 234 -10.46 -9.92 11.73
CA TRP A 234 -11.42 -10.96 12.06
C TRP A 234 -12.05 -10.84 13.46
N PRO A 235 -11.30 -10.53 14.54
CA PRO A 235 -11.91 -10.39 15.86
C PRO A 235 -13.04 -9.35 15.91
N LEU A 236 -12.84 -8.22 15.23
CA LEU A 236 -13.84 -7.14 15.14
C LEU A 236 -15.03 -7.54 14.27
N VAL A 237 -14.76 -8.13 13.10
CA VAL A 237 -15.81 -8.61 12.19
C VAL A 237 -16.69 -9.66 12.87
N LYS A 238 -16.08 -10.61 13.59
CA LYS A 238 -16.75 -11.64 14.37
C LYS A 238 -17.66 -11.05 15.45
N GLN A 239 -17.19 -10.01 16.16
CA GLN A 239 -18.00 -9.34 17.18
C GLN A 239 -19.30 -8.77 16.57
N VAL A 240 -19.23 -8.20 15.37
CA VAL A 240 -20.42 -7.68 14.67
C VAL A 240 -21.30 -8.80 14.12
N LEU A 241 -20.71 -9.84 13.52
CA LEU A 241 -21.41 -11.04 13.04
C LEU A 241 -22.25 -11.69 14.15
N GLY A 242 -21.75 -11.72 15.38
CA GLY A 242 -22.38 -12.45 16.48
C GLY A 242 -22.55 -13.94 16.15
N THR A 243 -23.52 -14.59 16.81
CA THR A 243 -23.82 -16.01 16.57
C THR A 243 -24.97 -16.16 15.58
N PRO A 244 -24.76 -16.70 14.37
CA PRO A 244 -25.84 -16.96 13.43
C PRO A 244 -26.67 -18.18 13.86
N SER A 245 -27.94 -18.22 13.45
CA SER A 245 -28.81 -19.40 13.66
C SER A 245 -28.55 -20.53 12.65
N SER A 246 -28.02 -20.20 11.47
CA SER A 246 -27.69 -21.17 10.41
C SER A 246 -26.50 -22.04 10.82
N PRO A 247 -26.63 -23.38 10.88
CA PRO A 247 -25.51 -24.28 11.15
C PRO A 247 -24.38 -24.14 10.12
N GLN A 248 -24.72 -23.87 8.85
CA GLN A 248 -23.74 -23.67 7.80
C GLN A 248 -22.87 -22.42 8.04
N LEU A 249 -23.48 -21.33 8.52
CA LEU A 249 -22.74 -20.13 8.88
C LEU A 249 -21.91 -20.34 10.15
N GLN A 250 -22.40 -21.11 11.12
CA GLN A 250 -21.62 -21.46 12.32
C GLN A 250 -20.35 -22.24 11.93
N GLU A 251 -20.45 -23.21 11.02
CA GLU A 251 -19.31 -23.96 10.51
C GLU A 251 -18.31 -23.04 9.79
N ALA A 252 -18.78 -22.17 8.89
CA ALA A 252 -17.91 -21.22 8.19
C ALA A 252 -17.16 -20.27 9.15
N ILE A 253 -17.85 -19.76 10.18
CA ILE A 253 -17.23 -18.94 11.23
C ILE A 253 -16.21 -19.76 12.03
N ALA A 254 -16.48 -21.04 12.31
CA ALA A 254 -15.54 -21.92 13.01
C ALA A 254 -14.27 -22.18 12.18
N GLN A 255 -14.38 -22.31 10.85
CA GLN A 255 -13.22 -22.41 9.96
C GLN A 255 -12.37 -21.13 10.00
N LEU A 256 -13.00 -19.95 9.93
CA LEU A 256 -12.31 -18.66 10.04
C LEU A 256 -11.68 -18.45 11.42
N ASP A 257 -12.35 -18.87 12.49
CA ASP A 257 -11.82 -18.87 13.85
C ASP A 257 -10.59 -19.77 14.00
N SER A 258 -10.66 -20.99 13.47
CA SER A 258 -9.55 -21.94 13.50
C SER A 258 -8.34 -21.38 12.75
N TRP A 259 -8.57 -20.75 11.59
CA TRP A 259 -7.51 -20.10 10.83
C TRP A 259 -6.89 -18.92 11.56
N ALA A 260 -7.71 -18.02 12.12
CA ALA A 260 -7.21 -16.88 12.89
C ALA A 260 -6.45 -17.33 14.15
N ALA A 261 -6.95 -18.34 14.87
CA ALA A 261 -6.27 -18.94 16.02
C ALA A 261 -4.94 -19.63 15.62
N GLY A 262 -4.87 -20.16 14.40
CA GLY A 262 -3.66 -20.72 13.80
C GLY A 262 -2.68 -19.67 13.25
N GLY A 263 -2.87 -18.37 13.53
CA GLY A 263 -1.99 -17.28 13.08
C GLY A 263 -2.41 -16.66 11.74
N GLY A 264 -3.51 -17.09 11.12
CA GLY A 264 -3.98 -16.50 9.87
C GLY A 264 -3.08 -16.77 8.67
N HIS A 265 -2.25 -17.82 8.71
CA HIS A 265 -1.28 -18.09 7.65
C HIS A 265 -1.90 -18.67 6.37
N ARG A 266 -1.36 -18.25 5.23
CA ARG A 266 -1.49 -18.83 3.88
C ARG A 266 -0.25 -19.66 3.56
N ARG A 267 -0.11 -20.82 4.23
CA ARG A 267 1.07 -21.69 4.10
C ARG A 267 0.75 -23.18 4.09
N ASP A 268 1.65 -23.95 3.47
CA ASP A 268 1.67 -25.41 3.48
C ASP A 268 3.04 -25.87 3.97
N LEU A 269 3.10 -26.36 5.21
CA LEU A 269 4.35 -26.84 5.82
C LEU A 269 4.70 -28.29 5.42
N THR A 270 3.75 -29.00 4.79
CA THR A 270 3.89 -30.41 4.40
C THR A 270 4.46 -30.56 3.00
N ASN A 271 4.12 -29.65 2.09
CA ASN A 271 4.69 -29.64 0.74
C ASN A 271 6.18 -29.33 0.76
N LYS A 272 6.94 -30.12 -0.01
CA LYS A 272 8.40 -29.97 -0.20
C LYS A 272 8.78 -29.45 -1.59
N SER A 273 7.79 -29.27 -2.47
CA SER A 273 8.01 -28.70 -3.80
C SER A 273 8.06 -27.18 -3.74
N ASN A 274 9.14 -26.61 -4.28
CA ASN A 274 9.27 -25.17 -4.46
C ASN A 274 8.69 -24.69 -5.81
N SER A 275 8.26 -25.59 -6.69
CA SER A 275 7.80 -25.25 -8.05
C SER A 275 6.36 -25.67 -8.33
N SER A 276 5.72 -26.36 -7.38
CA SER A 276 4.34 -26.83 -7.50
C SER A 276 3.58 -26.42 -6.24
N PRO A 277 2.41 -25.78 -6.39
CA PRO A 277 1.62 -25.39 -5.23
C PRO A 277 1.11 -26.65 -4.51
N GLY A 278 1.20 -26.62 -3.18
CA GLY A 278 0.59 -27.61 -2.30
C GLY A 278 -0.83 -27.19 -1.94
N SER A 279 -1.33 -27.57 -0.76
CA SER A 279 -2.61 -27.10 -0.23
C SER A 279 -2.37 -26.41 1.10
N TYR A 280 -2.94 -25.22 1.28
CA TYR A 280 -2.78 -24.50 2.54
C TYR A 280 -3.42 -25.27 3.70
N GLN A 281 -2.81 -25.17 4.88
CA GLN A 281 -3.29 -25.82 6.10
C GLN A 281 -4.75 -25.43 6.43
N HIS A 282 -5.11 -24.17 6.16
CA HIS A 282 -6.46 -23.61 6.34
C HIS A 282 -7.11 -23.24 5.00
N ASN A 283 -6.93 -24.07 3.97
CA ASN A 283 -7.38 -23.77 2.60
C ASN A 283 -8.87 -23.41 2.48
N GLU A 284 -9.74 -24.09 3.23
CA GLU A 284 -11.19 -23.78 3.24
C GLU A 284 -11.47 -22.40 3.82
N ALA A 285 -10.89 -22.05 4.97
CA ALA A 285 -11.05 -20.73 5.59
C ALA A 285 -10.56 -19.59 4.68
N ILE A 286 -9.41 -19.78 4.04
CA ILE A 286 -8.84 -18.83 3.07
C ILE A 286 -9.80 -18.65 1.88
N THR A 287 -10.31 -19.76 1.34
CA THR A 287 -11.28 -19.73 0.22
C THR A 287 -12.58 -19.03 0.62
N ILE A 288 -13.08 -19.25 1.83
CA ILE A 288 -14.25 -18.54 2.36
C ILE A 288 -13.97 -17.04 2.44
N MET A 289 -12.83 -16.63 3.02
CA MET A 289 -12.48 -15.23 3.16
C MET A 289 -12.31 -14.54 1.79
N ASP A 290 -11.67 -15.21 0.82
CA ASP A 290 -11.48 -14.67 -0.52
C ASP A 290 -12.78 -14.55 -1.32
N ALA A 291 -13.68 -15.54 -1.19
CA ALA A 291 -15.03 -15.44 -1.75
C ALA A 291 -15.87 -14.34 -1.09
N TRP A 292 -15.67 -14.13 0.21
CA TRP A 292 -16.51 -13.26 1.03
C TRP A 292 -16.06 -11.80 0.98
N TRP A 293 -14.76 -11.53 0.97
CA TRP A 293 -14.21 -10.18 1.08
C TRP A 293 -14.87 -9.13 0.16
N PRO A 294 -14.99 -9.32 -1.16
CA PRO A 294 -15.70 -8.35 -2.01
C PRO A 294 -17.19 -8.21 -1.63
N LYS A 295 -17.85 -9.31 -1.25
CA LYS A 295 -19.27 -9.30 -0.82
C LYS A 295 -19.47 -8.61 0.53
N LEU A 296 -18.51 -8.75 1.44
CA LEU A 296 -18.46 -8.05 2.72
C LEU A 296 -18.42 -6.54 2.47
N LEU A 297 -17.50 -6.09 1.62
CA LEU A 297 -17.36 -4.66 1.29
C LEU A 297 -18.61 -4.10 0.62
N GLU A 298 -19.23 -4.85 -0.29
CA GLU A 298 -20.52 -4.49 -0.89
C GLU A 298 -21.64 -4.40 0.16
N ALA A 299 -21.71 -5.37 1.08
CA ALA A 299 -22.74 -5.41 2.12
C ALA A 299 -22.57 -4.29 3.15
N GLU A 300 -21.33 -3.94 3.49
CA GLU A 300 -21.00 -2.91 4.46
C GLU A 300 -21.21 -1.50 3.89
N PHE A 301 -20.68 -1.22 2.70
CA PHE A 301 -20.64 0.14 2.16
C PHE A 301 -21.71 0.43 1.11
N GLY A 302 -22.19 -0.59 0.40
CA GLY A 302 -23.02 -0.44 -0.80
C GLY A 302 -24.38 0.21 -0.53
N GLN A 303 -25.04 -0.11 0.59
CA GLN A 303 -26.34 0.46 0.93
C GLN A 303 -26.29 1.99 1.05
N VAL A 304 -25.24 2.51 1.69
CA VAL A 304 -25.13 3.94 2.02
C VAL A 304 -24.45 4.73 0.90
N LEU A 305 -23.48 4.15 0.19
CA LEU A 305 -22.84 4.79 -0.96
C LEU A 305 -23.69 4.74 -2.22
N GLY A 306 -24.55 3.73 -2.37
CA GLY A 306 -25.20 3.39 -3.63
C GLY A 306 -24.19 2.87 -4.67
N GLY A 307 -24.70 2.27 -5.75
CA GLY A 307 -23.85 1.64 -6.77
C GLY A 307 -22.87 2.60 -7.46
N SER A 308 -23.30 3.82 -7.76
CA SER A 308 -22.42 4.84 -8.38
C SER A 308 -21.35 5.34 -7.42
N GLY A 309 -21.70 5.56 -6.15
CA GLY A 309 -20.75 5.98 -5.12
C GLY A 309 -19.71 4.89 -4.85
N LEU A 310 -20.16 3.64 -4.70
CA LEU A 310 -19.28 2.49 -4.49
C LEU A 310 -18.34 2.29 -5.69
N GLY A 311 -18.87 2.34 -6.92
CA GLY A 311 -18.04 2.23 -8.12
C GLY A 311 -16.99 3.34 -8.25
N ALA A 312 -17.32 4.57 -7.85
CA ALA A 312 -16.37 5.68 -7.85
C ALA A 312 -15.22 5.44 -6.86
N VAL A 313 -15.50 5.04 -5.62
CA VAL A 313 -14.44 4.76 -4.64
C VAL A 313 -13.65 3.49 -4.96
N GLN A 314 -14.29 2.47 -5.54
CA GLN A 314 -13.62 1.26 -6.01
C GLN A 314 -12.64 1.56 -7.15
N SER A 315 -12.90 2.59 -7.96
CA SER A 315 -11.96 3.02 -9.00
C SER A 315 -10.69 3.69 -8.45
N MET A 316 -10.72 4.16 -7.20
CA MET A 316 -9.58 4.75 -6.50
C MET A 316 -8.82 3.69 -5.70
N LEU A 317 -9.55 2.82 -4.99
CA LEU A 317 -9.00 1.70 -4.24
C LEU A 317 -9.84 0.45 -4.51
N GLY A 318 -9.30 -0.47 -5.32
CA GLY A 318 -9.95 -1.74 -5.61
C GLY A 318 -10.15 -2.59 -4.34
N PHE A 319 -11.04 -3.58 -4.41
CA PHE A 319 -11.27 -4.52 -3.30
C PHE A 319 -10.12 -5.51 -3.07
N GLY A 320 -9.19 -5.60 -4.03
CA GLY A 320 -8.09 -6.56 -4.01
C GLY A 320 -8.45 -7.87 -4.72
N ALA A 321 -7.42 -8.56 -5.20
CA ALA A 321 -7.54 -9.93 -5.72
C ALA A 321 -7.59 -10.94 -4.54
N PRO A 322 -8.13 -12.16 -4.76
CA PRO A 322 -8.69 -12.67 -6.01
C PRO A 322 -10.12 -12.17 -6.28
N TYR A 323 -10.48 -12.06 -7.56
CA TYR A 323 -11.86 -11.85 -8.03
C TYR A 323 -12.04 -12.59 -9.37
N PRO A 324 -13.29 -12.90 -9.79
CA PRO A 324 -13.51 -13.63 -11.03
C PRO A 324 -12.80 -12.99 -12.24
N GLY A 325 -11.88 -13.74 -12.85
CA GLY A 325 -11.07 -13.30 -14.00
C GLY A 325 -9.79 -12.52 -13.66
N SER A 326 -9.44 -12.32 -12.39
CA SER A 326 -8.14 -11.75 -12.01
C SER A 326 -7.00 -12.72 -12.32
N GLU A 327 -5.87 -12.20 -12.79
CA GLU A 327 -4.67 -13.01 -12.95
C GLU A 327 -4.10 -13.47 -11.59
N PRO A 328 -3.56 -14.70 -11.49
CA PRO A 328 -2.85 -15.17 -10.30
C PRO A 328 -1.78 -14.19 -9.82
N ALA A 329 -1.92 -13.74 -8.57
CA ALA A 329 -1.02 -12.77 -7.96
C ALA A 329 -0.85 -13.07 -6.47
N ALA A 330 0.40 -12.96 -5.98
CA ALA A 330 0.71 -13.05 -4.56
C ALA A 330 0.07 -11.90 -3.78
N PRO A 331 -0.64 -12.16 -2.66
CA PRO A 331 -1.28 -11.12 -1.87
C PRO A 331 -0.24 -10.36 -1.03
N ASP A 332 0.07 -9.12 -1.39
CA ASP A 332 1.06 -8.30 -0.66
C ASP A 332 0.47 -7.54 0.54
N PHE A 333 -0.87 -7.44 0.61
CA PHE A 333 -1.63 -6.67 1.59
C PHE A 333 -1.14 -5.21 1.77
N ALA A 334 -0.49 -4.62 0.75
CA ALA A 334 0.02 -3.25 0.78
C ALA A 334 -1.12 -2.23 0.78
N ASP A 335 -2.15 -2.54 -0.01
CA ASP A 335 -3.33 -1.73 -0.22
C ASP A 335 -4.59 -2.54 0.12
N GLY A 336 -5.63 -1.84 0.60
CA GLY A 336 -6.91 -2.49 0.83
C GLY A 336 -7.83 -1.76 1.79
N TRP A 337 -9.00 -2.37 2.00
CA TRP A 337 -10.11 -1.79 2.73
C TRP A 337 -10.08 -2.04 4.25
N TYR A 338 -9.02 -2.66 4.77
CA TYR A 338 -8.94 -3.14 6.17
C TYR A 338 -9.15 -2.01 7.20
N GLY A 339 -8.51 -0.86 6.97
CA GLY A 339 -8.68 0.32 7.82
C GLY A 339 -10.10 0.89 7.76
N TYR A 340 -10.74 0.82 6.59
CA TYR A 340 -12.11 1.29 6.37
C TYR A 340 -13.14 0.44 7.11
N VAL A 341 -13.08 -0.88 6.92
CA VAL A 341 -13.92 -1.84 7.65
C VAL A 341 -13.70 -1.68 9.16
N SER A 342 -12.44 -1.66 9.60
CA SER A 342 -12.11 -1.54 11.02
C SER A 342 -12.69 -0.28 11.65
N LYS A 343 -12.63 0.85 10.95
CA LYS A 343 -13.09 2.12 11.47
C LYS A 343 -14.61 2.22 11.46
N ASP A 344 -15.29 1.80 10.39
CA ASP A 344 -16.75 1.84 10.31
C ASP A 344 -17.40 0.92 11.36
N LEU A 345 -16.92 -0.32 11.48
CA LEU A 345 -17.45 -1.26 12.48
C LEU A 345 -17.19 -0.80 13.93
N ARG A 346 -16.07 -0.12 14.20
CA ARG A 346 -15.84 0.48 15.53
C ARG A 346 -16.75 1.69 15.79
N ASP A 347 -16.96 2.56 14.80
CA ASP A 347 -17.94 3.65 14.88
C ASP A 347 -19.36 3.08 15.16
N LEU A 348 -19.73 1.99 14.48
CA LEU A 348 -20.99 1.26 14.69
C LEU A 348 -21.10 0.71 16.12
N LEU A 349 -20.10 -0.02 16.62
CA LEU A 349 -20.10 -0.57 17.97
C LEU A 349 -20.17 0.53 19.03
N ALA A 350 -19.43 1.62 18.85
CA ALA A 350 -19.48 2.76 19.76
C ALA A 350 -20.86 3.43 19.79
N ALA A 351 -21.49 3.63 18.62
CA ALA A 351 -22.85 4.16 18.51
C ALA A 351 -23.91 3.26 19.17
N ASN A 352 -23.60 1.98 19.36
CA ASN A 352 -24.46 1.00 20.03
C ASN A 352 -23.98 0.66 21.46
N HIS A 353 -23.10 1.48 22.05
CA HIS A 353 -22.57 1.32 23.41
C HIS A 353 -21.79 0.02 23.68
N LEU A 354 -21.16 -0.55 22.64
CA LEU A 354 -20.39 -1.80 22.70
C LEU A 354 -18.88 -1.62 22.48
N GLY A 355 -18.40 -0.37 22.53
CA GLY A 355 -16.98 -0.06 22.37
C GLY A 355 -16.69 1.43 22.55
N ALA A 356 -15.39 1.77 22.54
CA ALA A 356 -14.95 3.16 22.53
C ALA A 356 -15.07 3.76 21.13
N ALA A 357 -15.43 5.05 21.06
CA ALA A 357 -15.45 5.78 19.81
C ALA A 357 -14.00 5.94 19.27
N PRO A 358 -13.75 5.62 17.99
CA PRO A 358 -12.43 5.80 17.40
C PRO A 358 -12.10 7.28 17.22
N SER A 359 -10.80 7.58 17.11
CA SER A 359 -10.33 8.93 16.79
C SER A 359 -10.81 9.35 15.40
N ALA A 360 -11.54 10.48 15.35
CA ALA A 360 -12.18 11.06 14.18
C ALA A 360 -13.12 10.09 13.44
N ARG A 361 -14.44 10.27 13.58
CA ARG A 361 -15.45 9.46 12.87
C ARG A 361 -15.38 9.60 11.34
N TYR A 362 -15.92 8.63 10.62
CA TYR A 362 -16.30 8.84 9.21
C TYR A 362 -17.40 9.90 9.07
N SER A 363 -17.69 10.29 7.82
CA SER A 363 -18.80 11.22 7.53
C SER A 363 -20.16 10.70 8.03
N ARG A 364 -20.28 9.38 8.15
CA ARG A 364 -21.43 8.61 8.63
C ARG A 364 -20.98 7.17 8.90
N ILE A 365 -21.81 6.39 9.57
CA ILE A 365 -21.67 4.94 9.67
C ILE A 365 -22.29 4.31 8.43
N TYR A 366 -21.56 3.45 7.74
CA TYR A 366 -21.99 2.84 6.49
C TYR A 366 -22.70 1.50 6.73
N CYS A 367 -22.15 0.62 7.56
CA CYS A 367 -22.71 -0.69 7.79
C CYS A 367 -24.12 -0.61 8.37
N GLY A 368 -25.09 -1.21 7.66
CA GLY A 368 -26.50 -1.20 8.07
C GLY A 368 -27.09 0.19 8.31
N GLY A 369 -26.46 1.25 7.78
CA GLY A 369 -26.83 2.64 8.06
C GLY A 369 -26.76 3.03 9.54
N GLY A 370 -25.89 2.39 10.33
CA GLY A 370 -25.75 2.62 11.78
C GLY A 370 -26.56 1.67 12.67
N SER A 371 -27.39 0.81 12.09
CA SER A 371 -28.10 -0.24 12.84
C SER A 371 -27.23 -1.49 12.95
N LEU A 372 -26.84 -1.86 14.17
CA LEU A 372 -26.03 -3.05 14.42
C LEU A 372 -26.72 -4.32 13.93
N THR A 373 -28.03 -4.43 14.14
CA THR A 373 -28.82 -5.59 13.67
C THR A 373 -28.84 -5.67 12.15
N ALA A 374 -29.00 -4.54 11.46
CA ALA A 374 -29.01 -4.51 10.00
C ALA A 374 -27.62 -4.83 9.43
N CYS A 375 -26.57 -4.27 10.02
CA CYS A 375 -25.18 -4.57 9.66
C CYS A 375 -24.88 -6.06 9.85
N ARG A 376 -25.20 -6.63 11.01
CA ARG A 376 -25.06 -8.06 11.28
C ARG A 376 -25.75 -8.93 10.24
N GLN A 377 -27.00 -8.62 9.90
CA GLN A 377 -27.75 -9.37 8.90
C GLN A 377 -27.11 -9.27 7.51
N ALA A 378 -26.64 -8.07 7.12
CA ALA A 378 -25.95 -7.86 5.84
C ALA A 378 -24.65 -8.66 5.75
N LEU A 379 -23.84 -8.67 6.82
CA LEU A 379 -22.61 -9.44 6.90
C LEU A 379 -22.86 -10.95 6.89
N GLN A 380 -23.86 -11.44 7.63
CA GLN A 380 -24.23 -12.87 7.60
C GLN A 380 -24.77 -13.30 6.23
N ASN A 381 -25.59 -12.47 5.58
CA ASN A 381 -26.11 -12.74 4.25
C ASN A 381 -25.00 -12.78 3.19
N SER A 382 -24.06 -11.83 3.24
CA SER A 382 -22.92 -11.82 2.32
C SER A 382 -22.00 -13.02 2.53
N LEU A 383 -21.80 -13.46 3.78
CA LEU A 383 -21.06 -14.69 4.08
C LEU A 383 -21.78 -15.91 3.50
N GLN A 384 -23.10 -16.01 3.68
CA GLN A 384 -23.90 -17.10 3.12
C GLN A 384 -23.78 -17.17 1.59
N GLN A 385 -23.76 -16.02 0.92
CA GLN A 385 -23.55 -15.95 -0.53
C GLN A 385 -22.15 -16.40 -0.92
N ALA A 386 -21.13 -16.07 -0.14
CA ALA A 386 -19.74 -16.48 -0.37
C ALA A 386 -19.58 -18.01 -0.38
N LEU A 387 -20.34 -18.72 0.46
CA LEU A 387 -20.28 -20.19 0.55
C LEU A 387 -20.75 -20.92 -0.72
N SER A 388 -21.39 -20.22 -1.67
CA SER A 388 -21.76 -20.78 -2.97
C SER A 388 -20.71 -20.56 -4.07
N VAL A 389 -19.67 -19.75 -3.79
CA VAL A 389 -18.61 -19.45 -4.74
C VAL A 389 -17.60 -20.59 -4.75
N THR A 390 -17.26 -21.11 -5.92
CA THR A 390 -16.33 -22.24 -6.06
C THR A 390 -14.89 -21.77 -6.25
N PRO A 391 -13.89 -22.57 -5.86
CA PRO A 391 -12.48 -22.27 -6.14
C PRO A 391 -12.21 -22.00 -7.63
N ALA A 392 -12.90 -22.70 -8.55
CA ALA A 392 -12.79 -22.45 -9.99
C ALA A 392 -13.22 -21.02 -10.39
N GLN A 393 -14.23 -20.45 -9.73
CA GLN A 393 -14.67 -19.07 -10.01
C GLN A 393 -13.70 -18.01 -9.48
N ILE A 394 -12.95 -18.33 -8.41
CA ILE A 394 -12.04 -17.40 -7.73
C ILE A 394 -10.65 -17.46 -8.34
N TYR A 395 -10.14 -18.68 -8.55
CA TYR A 395 -8.73 -18.94 -8.87
C TYR A 395 -8.51 -19.53 -10.27
N GLY A 396 -9.55 -19.98 -10.96
CA GLY A 396 -9.47 -20.73 -12.23
C GLY A 396 -9.16 -19.88 -13.45
N HIS A 397 -8.16 -19.00 -13.37
CA HIS A 397 -7.71 -18.14 -14.47
C HIS A 397 -6.19 -18.23 -14.64
N GLY A 398 -5.72 -17.99 -15.87
CA GLY A 398 -4.29 -17.94 -16.19
C GLY A 398 -3.54 -19.20 -15.77
N ALA A 399 -2.44 -19.02 -15.04
CA ALA A 399 -1.58 -20.13 -14.59
C ALA A 399 -2.23 -21.13 -13.63
N CYS A 400 -3.47 -20.89 -13.18
CA CYS A 400 -4.19 -21.73 -12.22
C CYS A 400 -5.50 -22.31 -12.78
N GLU A 401 -5.73 -22.24 -14.10
CA GLU A 401 -6.93 -22.80 -14.75
C GLU A 401 -7.10 -24.29 -14.47
N GLU A 402 -6.02 -25.08 -14.55
CA GLU A 402 -6.03 -26.53 -14.30
C GLU A 402 -5.94 -26.90 -12.81
N ASN A 403 -5.60 -25.94 -11.94
CA ASN A 403 -5.46 -26.13 -10.49
C ASN A 403 -5.97 -24.90 -9.73
N ALA A 404 -7.28 -24.69 -9.76
CA ALA A 404 -7.93 -23.53 -9.18
C ALA A 404 -7.94 -23.62 -7.63
N GLN A 405 -6.83 -23.21 -7.02
CA GLN A 405 -6.63 -23.19 -5.57
C GLN A 405 -5.89 -21.92 -5.13
N ALA A 406 -6.12 -21.50 -3.88
CA ALA A 406 -5.47 -20.32 -3.29
C ALA A 406 -3.94 -20.41 -3.36
N SER A 407 -3.38 -21.57 -3.02
CA SER A 407 -1.94 -21.81 -3.05
C SER A 407 -1.32 -21.69 -4.44
N CYS A 408 -2.06 -22.03 -5.50
CA CYS A 408 -1.64 -21.76 -6.87
C CYS A 408 -1.73 -20.26 -7.15
N PHE A 409 -2.87 -19.64 -6.82
CA PHE A 409 -3.12 -18.24 -7.13
C PHE A 409 -2.04 -17.33 -6.52
N ASP A 410 -1.72 -17.58 -5.25
CA ASP A 410 -0.83 -16.76 -4.43
C ASP A 410 0.68 -16.95 -4.72
N MET A 411 1.07 -17.91 -5.56
CA MET A 411 2.50 -18.14 -5.85
C MET A 411 3.19 -16.85 -6.34
N ASN A 412 4.39 -16.59 -5.83
CA ASN A 412 5.23 -15.53 -6.36
C ASN A 412 5.70 -15.93 -7.76
N ARG A 413 5.34 -15.12 -8.76
CA ARG A 413 5.70 -15.29 -10.16
C ARG A 413 6.53 -14.10 -10.62
N TRP A 414 7.61 -14.35 -11.36
CA TRP A 414 8.55 -13.33 -11.80
C TRP A 414 8.25 -12.85 -13.21
N THR A 415 8.26 -11.54 -13.41
CA THR A 415 8.43 -10.95 -14.74
C THR A 415 9.91 -11.00 -15.11
N VAL A 416 10.25 -11.76 -16.14
CA VAL A 416 11.63 -11.99 -16.55
C VAL A 416 12.04 -10.99 -17.62
N ALA A 417 12.87 -10.00 -17.24
CA ALA A 417 13.49 -9.05 -18.17
C ALA A 417 14.96 -9.39 -18.50
N SER A 418 15.48 -10.50 -17.96
CA SER A 418 16.87 -10.93 -18.11
C SER A 418 16.99 -12.27 -18.86
N GLY A 419 18.21 -12.71 -19.17
CA GLY A 419 18.46 -14.06 -19.72
C GLY A 419 18.29 -15.19 -18.70
N VAL A 420 18.08 -14.88 -17.42
CA VAL A 420 17.86 -15.83 -16.33
C VAL A 420 16.45 -15.65 -15.77
N SER A 421 15.71 -16.74 -15.63
CA SER A 421 14.40 -16.79 -14.99
C SER A 421 14.49 -17.44 -13.62
N VAL A 422 13.58 -17.05 -12.73
CA VAL A 422 13.32 -17.74 -11.46
C VAL A 422 11.97 -18.42 -11.59
N PRO A 423 11.86 -19.74 -11.35
CA PRO A 423 10.57 -20.43 -11.41
C PRO A 423 9.61 -19.87 -10.36
N PRO A 424 8.29 -19.97 -10.58
CA PRO A 424 7.32 -19.65 -9.54
C PRO A 424 7.60 -20.44 -8.26
N PHE A 425 7.36 -19.82 -7.10
CA PHE A 425 7.54 -20.47 -5.81
C PHE A 425 6.40 -20.17 -4.83
N PRO A 426 6.22 -21.00 -3.77
CA PRO A 426 5.17 -20.80 -2.78
C PRO A 426 5.14 -19.39 -2.21
N PHE A 427 3.94 -18.87 -1.97
CA PHE A 427 3.73 -17.53 -1.46
C PHE A 427 4.62 -17.17 -0.26
N GLN A 428 5.32 -16.06 -0.39
CA GLN A 428 5.92 -15.30 0.70
C GLN A 428 5.82 -13.81 0.40
N ASN A 429 5.24 -13.06 1.33
CA ASN A 429 5.20 -11.60 1.32
C ASN A 429 6.50 -11.05 1.92
N ARG A 430 7.62 -11.28 1.22
CA ARG A 430 8.97 -10.91 1.66
C ARG A 430 9.64 -9.96 0.66
N PRO A 431 10.59 -9.12 1.12
CA PRO A 431 11.38 -8.31 0.21
C PRO A 431 12.24 -9.18 -0.71
N THR A 432 12.61 -8.62 -1.87
CA THR A 432 13.51 -9.26 -2.85
C THR A 432 14.87 -9.63 -2.25
N PHE A 433 15.33 -8.86 -1.26
CA PHE A 433 16.59 -9.06 -0.56
C PHE A 433 16.46 -8.70 0.92
N GLN A 434 17.24 -9.36 1.77
CA GLN A 434 17.18 -9.21 3.22
C GLN A 434 18.58 -9.07 3.80
N GLN A 435 18.71 -8.20 4.80
CA GLN A 435 19.89 -8.08 5.64
C GLN A 435 19.48 -8.11 7.09
N VAL A 436 20.29 -8.80 7.89
CA VAL A 436 20.17 -8.83 9.34
C VAL A 436 21.53 -8.43 9.85
N VAL A 437 21.57 -7.33 10.60
CA VAL A 437 22.82 -6.72 11.06
C VAL A 437 22.72 -6.48 12.55
N GLU A 438 23.75 -6.90 13.28
CA GLU A 438 23.94 -6.59 14.69
C GLU A 438 25.29 -5.86 14.82
N LEU A 439 25.24 -4.63 15.29
CA LEU A 439 26.43 -3.80 15.50
C LEU A 439 26.72 -3.77 16.99
N THR A 440 27.86 -4.33 17.41
CA THR A 440 28.15 -4.58 18.83
C THR A 440 29.22 -3.67 19.43
N GLN A 441 29.91 -2.88 18.59
CA GLN A 441 30.99 -2.00 19.04
C GLN A 441 31.10 -0.74 18.19
N THR A 442 31.42 0.37 18.84
CA THR A 442 31.86 1.59 18.16
C THR A 442 33.36 1.50 17.93
N LEU A 443 33.78 1.44 16.68
CA LEU A 443 35.21 1.46 16.34
C LEU A 443 35.74 2.90 16.34
N PRO A 444 36.95 3.15 16.86
CA PRO A 444 37.63 4.43 16.65
C PRO A 444 37.83 4.66 15.15
N ARG A 445 37.67 5.90 14.70
CA ARG A 445 37.92 6.31 13.32
C ARG A 445 39.35 6.74 13.11
#